data_AF-A0A093ZCW0-F1
#
_entry.id   AF-A0A093ZCW0-F1
#
_cell.length_a   1.000
_cell.length_b   1.000
_cell.length_c   1.000
_cell.angle_alpha   90.00
_cell.angle_beta   90.00
_cell.angle_gamma   90.00
#
_symmetry.space_group_name_H-M   'P 1'
#
loop_
_entity.id
_entity.type
_entity.pdbx_description
1 polymer ?
#
loop_
_entity_poly.entity_id
_entity_poly.type
_entity_poly.pdbx_seq_one_letter_code
_entity_poly.pdbx_strand_id
1 'polypeptide(L)'
;MADGDCTGLAMLRDSSAWIGIRKGGSSTKISMWTGLAMTSTWATSSTGYEVASETISGSRVWLRIYADIHVGSDKEASFYYSTDGQNFKKLGSLVLESSWQFFLGYRYAIFNFATKALGGNVQVESFTVNAPGLTTSG
;
A
#
# COMPACT_ATOMS: atom_id res chain seq x y z
N MET A 1 7.16 8.41 13.95
CA MET A 1 7.95 7.25 13.51
C MET A 1 9.35 7.29 14.13
N ALA A 2 9.82 6.15 14.60
CA ALA A 2 11.17 5.88 15.06
C ALA A 2 12.00 5.16 13.97
N ASP A 3 13.31 5.03 14.16
CA ASP A 3 14.19 4.30 13.25
C ASP A 3 13.75 2.83 13.11
N GLY A 4 13.56 2.37 11.87
CA GLY A 4 13.07 1.04 11.54
C GLY A 4 11.56 0.94 11.36
N ASP A 5 10.80 2.02 11.59
CA ASP A 5 9.36 2.00 11.37
C ASP A 5 9.01 1.94 9.87
N CYS A 6 7.97 1.17 9.57
CA CYS A 6 7.30 1.09 8.29
C CYS A 6 5.79 1.30 8.50
N THR A 7 5.21 2.26 7.80
CA THR A 7 3.75 2.50 7.81
C THR A 7 3.26 2.72 6.38
N GLY A 8 2.01 2.41 6.07
CA GLY A 8 1.52 2.65 4.73
C GLY A 8 0.08 2.25 4.49
N LEU A 9 -0.30 2.39 3.22
CA LEU A 9 -1.57 1.95 2.66
C LEU A 9 -1.29 0.76 1.73
N ALA A 10 -1.92 -0.36 2.03
CA ALA A 10 -1.76 -1.62 1.33
C ALA A 10 -2.99 -1.97 0.49
N MET A 11 -2.72 -2.61 -0.64
CA MET A 11 -3.70 -3.43 -1.35
C MET A 11 -3.52 -4.86 -0.82
N LEU A 12 -4.32 -5.21 0.17
CA LEU A 12 -4.13 -6.40 1.00
C LEU A 12 -4.90 -7.61 0.46
N ARG A 13 -4.14 -8.68 0.21
CA ARG A 13 -4.57 -10.06 0.01
C ARG A 13 -3.41 -11.04 0.26
N ASP A 14 -3.56 -12.31 -0.09
CA ASP A 14 -2.44 -13.26 -0.17
C ASP A 14 -1.37 -12.81 -1.18
N SER A 15 -1.82 -12.31 -2.35
CA SER A 15 -1.17 -11.34 -3.25
C SER A 15 -1.09 -9.93 -2.68
N SER A 16 0.03 -9.33 -2.28
CA SER A 16 0.01 -7.98 -1.68
C SER A 16 1.09 -7.01 -2.19
N ALA A 17 0.74 -5.72 -2.15
CA ALA A 17 1.64 -4.60 -2.33
C ALA A 17 1.19 -3.40 -1.49
N TRP A 18 2.11 -2.49 -1.20
CA TRP A 18 1.81 -1.28 -0.45
C TRP A 18 2.68 -0.10 -0.88
N ILE A 19 2.13 1.10 -0.65
CA ILE A 19 2.88 2.35 -0.67
C ILE A 19 2.89 2.95 0.72
N GLY A 20 4.03 3.48 1.16
CA GLY A 20 4.17 3.86 2.56
C GLY A 20 5.48 4.54 2.89
N ILE A 21 5.61 4.94 4.14
CA ILE A 21 6.79 5.57 4.68
C ILE A 21 7.69 4.53 5.33
N ARG A 22 8.99 4.61 5.05
CA ARG A 22 10.05 3.88 5.77
C ARG A 22 10.97 4.89 6.46
N LYS A 23 11.19 4.71 7.76
CA LYS A 23 12.11 5.52 8.56
C LYS A 23 13.42 4.76 8.76
N GLY A 24 14.52 5.30 8.24
CA GLY A 24 15.87 4.73 8.39
C GLY A 24 16.82 5.77 8.95
N GLY A 25 17.17 5.65 10.24
CA GLY A 25 17.92 6.67 10.96
C GLY A 25 17.26 8.04 10.84
N SER A 26 18.00 9.04 10.34
CA SER A 26 17.47 10.38 10.07
C SER A 26 16.64 10.46 8.79
N SER A 27 16.81 9.53 7.84
CA SER A 27 16.14 9.55 6.52
C SER A 27 14.70 9.04 6.60
N THR A 28 13.79 9.75 5.94
CA THR A 28 12.41 9.33 5.72
C THR A 28 12.20 9.16 4.22
N LYS A 29 11.67 8.00 3.80
CA LYS A 29 11.39 7.72 2.39
C LYS A 29 9.92 7.36 2.19
N ILE A 30 9.36 7.76 1.06
CA ILE A 30 8.21 7.07 0.48
C ILE A 30 8.73 5.86 -0.29
N SER A 31 8.08 4.72 -0.14
CA SER A 31 8.46 3.45 -0.74
C SER A 31 7.25 2.76 -1.34
N MET A 32 7.44 2.17 -2.52
CA MET A 32 6.54 1.21 -3.13
C MET A 32 7.13 -0.19 -2.93
N TRP A 33 6.34 -1.07 -2.32
CA TRP A 33 6.72 -2.43 -1.98
C TRP A 33 5.75 -3.41 -2.62
N THR A 34 6.26 -4.47 -3.23
CA THR A 34 5.43 -5.47 -3.90
C THR A 34 5.98 -6.88 -3.65
N GLY A 35 5.29 -7.89 -4.19
CA GLY A 35 5.71 -9.28 -4.10
C GLY A 35 5.55 -9.90 -2.72
N LEU A 36 4.70 -9.32 -1.86
CA LEU A 36 4.26 -9.99 -0.63
C LEU A 36 3.37 -11.16 -1.05
N ALA A 37 3.70 -12.36 -0.58
CA ALA A 37 3.02 -13.57 -1.02
C ALA A 37 2.87 -14.58 0.12
N MET A 38 1.78 -15.36 0.05
CA MET A 38 1.54 -16.53 0.88
C MET A 38 1.52 -17.81 0.04
N THR A 39 1.76 -18.95 0.67
CA THR A 39 1.56 -20.28 0.08
C THR A 39 0.08 -20.67 0.10
N SER A 40 -0.27 -21.80 -0.54
CA SER A 40 -1.61 -22.40 -0.46
C SER A 40 -2.00 -22.88 0.94
N THR A 41 -1.05 -22.96 1.88
CA THR A 41 -1.27 -23.25 3.30
C THR A 41 -1.18 -22.00 4.18
N TRP A 42 -1.17 -20.81 3.56
CA TRP A 42 -1.16 -19.49 4.22
C TRP A 42 0.12 -19.15 4.98
N ALA A 43 1.21 -19.90 4.75
CA ALA A 43 2.53 -19.52 5.23
C ALA A 43 3.10 -18.39 4.37
N THR A 44 3.86 -17.46 4.96
CA THR A 44 4.57 -16.44 4.19
C THR A 44 5.57 -17.09 3.24
N SER A 45 5.39 -16.90 1.94
CA SER A 45 6.35 -17.33 0.92
C SER A 45 7.31 -16.20 0.52
N SER A 46 6.89 -14.94 0.69
CA SER A 46 7.72 -13.78 0.44
C SER A 46 7.31 -12.60 1.33
N THR A 47 8.31 -11.92 1.90
CA THR A 47 8.14 -10.64 2.61
C THR A 47 8.18 -9.43 1.67
N GLY A 48 8.21 -9.67 0.37
CA GLY A 48 8.25 -8.66 -0.69
C GLY A 48 9.58 -7.92 -0.78
N TYR A 49 9.61 -6.91 -1.65
CA TYR A 49 10.78 -6.07 -1.89
C TYR A 49 10.38 -4.66 -2.33
N GLU A 50 11.29 -3.70 -2.11
CA GLU A 50 11.14 -2.32 -2.55
C GLU A 50 11.40 -2.22 -4.06
N VAL A 51 10.42 -1.73 -4.83
CA VAL A 51 10.54 -1.53 -6.28
C VAL A 51 10.83 -0.09 -6.68
N ALA A 52 10.43 0.86 -5.84
CA ALA A 52 10.72 2.27 -6.03
C ALA A 52 10.70 2.99 -4.68
N SER A 53 11.54 4.03 -4.55
CA SER A 53 11.51 4.89 -3.38
C SER A 53 11.98 6.30 -3.72
N GLU A 54 11.55 7.27 -2.90
CA GLU A 54 12.01 8.65 -2.95
C GLU A 54 12.20 9.17 -1.53
N THR A 55 13.25 9.96 -1.30
CA THR A 55 13.42 10.67 -0.03
C THR A 55 12.40 11.81 0.03
N ILE A 56 11.69 11.92 1.14
CA ILE A 56 10.73 13.01 1.36
C ILE A 56 11.10 13.80 2.62
N SER A 57 10.65 15.05 2.66
CA SER A 57 10.71 15.92 3.83
C SER A 57 9.30 16.28 4.29
N GLY A 58 9.19 16.80 5.50
CA GLY A 58 7.90 17.13 6.12
C GLY A 58 7.35 16.01 7.02
N SER A 59 6.20 16.28 7.62
CA SER A 59 5.55 15.42 8.63
C SER A 59 4.20 14.85 8.16
N ARG A 60 3.74 15.23 6.97
CA ARG A 60 2.46 14.82 6.41
C ARG A 60 2.64 14.29 4.99
N VAL A 61 1.92 13.23 4.66
CA VAL A 61 1.88 12.61 3.34
C VAL A 61 0.47 12.11 3.09
N TRP A 62 0.03 12.16 1.82
CA TRP A 62 -1.20 11.52 1.37
C TRP A 62 -0.81 10.30 0.56
N LEU A 63 -1.42 9.15 0.89
CA LEU A 63 -1.24 7.89 0.18
C LEU A 63 -2.55 7.57 -0.53
N ARG A 64 -2.48 7.11 -1.77
CA ARG A 64 -3.65 6.79 -2.58
C ARG A 64 -3.42 5.52 -3.38
N ILE A 65 -4.43 4.66 -3.40
CA ILE A 65 -4.50 3.49 -4.28
C ILE A 65 -5.74 3.65 -5.16
N TYR A 66 -5.56 3.52 -6.47
CA TYR A 66 -6.65 3.28 -7.40
C TYR A 66 -6.67 1.80 -7.73
N ALA A 67 -7.73 1.08 -7.38
CA ALA A 67 -7.87 -0.35 -7.66
C ALA A 67 -8.95 -0.57 -8.73
N ASP A 68 -8.58 -1.17 -9.85
CA ASP A 68 -9.54 -1.73 -10.80
C ASP A 68 -9.86 -3.16 -10.36
N ILE A 69 -11.08 -3.39 -9.84
CA ILE A 69 -11.56 -4.72 -9.41
C ILE A 69 -12.66 -5.27 -10.32
N HIS A 70 -12.81 -4.73 -11.54
CA HIS A 70 -13.74 -5.30 -12.52
C HIS A 70 -13.32 -6.73 -12.90
N VAL A 71 -14.28 -7.53 -13.36
CA VAL A 71 -13.99 -8.88 -13.85
C VAL A 71 -13.10 -8.81 -15.09
N GLY A 72 -12.02 -9.60 -15.11
CA GLY A 72 -11.10 -9.70 -16.25
C GLY A 72 -9.66 -9.95 -15.81
N SER A 73 -8.77 -10.14 -16.78
CA SER A 73 -7.33 -10.17 -16.57
C SER A 73 -6.76 -8.75 -16.50
N ASP A 74 -5.49 -8.65 -16.10
CA ASP A 74 -4.68 -7.42 -16.18
C ASP A 74 -5.27 -6.24 -15.40
N LYS A 75 -6.05 -6.57 -14.36
CA LYS A 75 -6.60 -5.64 -13.40
C LYS A 75 -5.52 -5.21 -12.43
N GLU A 76 -5.40 -3.92 -12.16
CA GLU A 76 -4.31 -3.40 -11.36
C GLU A 76 -4.78 -2.50 -10.22
N ALA A 77 -4.00 -2.52 -9.13
CA ALA A 77 -3.93 -1.43 -8.18
C ALA A 77 -2.74 -0.53 -8.52
N SER A 78 -2.99 0.75 -8.78
CA SER A 78 -1.96 1.77 -8.99
C SER A 78 -1.77 2.62 -7.73
N PHE A 79 -0.52 2.83 -7.34
CA PHE A 79 -0.13 3.44 -6.07
C PHE A 79 0.47 4.82 -6.27
N TYR A 80 -0.04 5.79 -5.50
CA TYR A 80 0.31 7.21 -5.62
C TYR A 80 0.57 7.81 -4.25
N TYR A 81 1.42 8.83 -4.21
CA TYR A 81 1.62 9.65 -3.03
C TYR A 81 1.60 11.15 -3.37
N SER A 82 1.40 11.98 -2.35
CA SER A 82 1.51 13.44 -2.44
C SER A 82 2.09 13.99 -1.13
N THR A 83 2.91 15.04 -1.21
CA THR A 83 3.46 15.78 -0.06
C THR A 83 2.80 17.14 0.14
N ASP A 84 1.94 17.57 -0.78
CA ASP A 84 1.20 18.84 -0.73
C ASP A 84 -0.32 18.66 -0.67
N GLY A 85 -0.81 17.42 -0.77
CA GLY A 85 -2.23 17.06 -0.78
C GLY A 85 -2.95 17.32 -2.11
N GLN A 86 -2.25 17.87 -3.11
CA GLN A 86 -2.81 18.34 -4.37
C GLN A 86 -2.26 17.54 -5.55
N ASN A 87 -0.93 17.44 -5.65
CA ASN A 87 -0.22 16.80 -6.74
C ASN A 87 0.15 15.36 -6.36
N PHE A 88 -0.44 14.39 -7.05
CA PHE A 88 -0.21 12.97 -6.80
C PHE A 88 0.73 12.37 -7.85
N LYS A 89 1.83 11.77 -7.39
CA LYS A 89 2.81 11.08 -8.21
C LYS A 89 2.64 9.57 -8.10
N LYS A 90 2.55 8.87 -9.23
CA LYS A 90 2.54 7.38 -9.27
C LYS A 90 3.92 6.85 -8.90
N LEU A 91 3.97 5.86 -8.01
CA LEU A 91 5.21 5.20 -7.59
C LEU A 91 5.28 3.72 -7.99
N GLY A 92 4.14 3.10 -8.35
CA GLY A 92 4.10 1.76 -8.91
C GLY A 92 2.69 1.21 -9.10
N SER A 93 2.61 -0.07 -9.44
CA SER A 93 1.37 -0.85 -9.52
C SER A 93 1.55 -2.29 -9.07
N LEU A 94 0.43 -2.97 -8.82
CA LEU A 94 0.30 -4.40 -8.59
C LEU A 94 -0.78 -4.93 -9.54
N VAL A 95 -0.44 -5.96 -10.33
CA VAL A 95 -1.46 -6.76 -11.04
C VAL A 95 -2.18 -7.61 -9.99
N LEU A 96 -3.50 -7.41 -9.90
CA LEU A 96 -4.37 -8.13 -8.98
C LEU A 96 -4.58 -9.54 -9.51
N GLU A 97 -4.29 -10.54 -8.70
CA GLU A 97 -4.60 -11.92 -9.07
C GLU A 97 -6.08 -12.25 -8.85
N SER A 98 -6.55 -13.27 -9.56
CA SER A 98 -7.96 -13.67 -9.59
C SER A 98 -8.20 -15.05 -8.97
N SER A 99 -7.23 -15.58 -8.22
CA SER A 99 -7.32 -16.90 -7.60
C SER A 99 -8.37 -16.85 -6.48
N TRP A 100 -9.21 -17.87 -6.34
CA TRP A 100 -10.34 -17.85 -5.39
C TRP A 100 -9.98 -18.42 -4.01
N GLN A 101 -8.82 -19.07 -3.88
CA GLN A 101 -8.47 -19.90 -2.72
C GLN A 101 -8.36 -19.09 -1.43
N PHE A 102 -7.96 -17.81 -1.51
CA PHE A 102 -7.96 -16.91 -0.35
C PHE A 102 -9.37 -16.45 0.05
N PHE A 103 -10.37 -16.66 -0.81
CA PHE A 103 -11.79 -16.27 -0.74
C PHE A 103 -12.07 -14.78 -0.62
N LEU A 104 -11.38 -14.06 0.26
CA LEU A 104 -11.56 -12.64 0.45
C LEU A 104 -11.06 -11.87 -0.79
N GLY A 105 -11.86 -10.90 -1.22
CA GLY A 105 -11.41 -9.91 -2.20
C GLY A 105 -10.32 -9.01 -1.62
N TYR A 106 -9.63 -8.30 -2.51
CA TYR A 106 -8.66 -7.27 -2.18
C TYR A 106 -9.27 -6.19 -1.26
N ARG A 107 -8.50 -5.77 -0.24
CA ARG A 107 -8.92 -4.73 0.71
C ARG A 107 -7.90 -3.62 0.85
N TYR A 108 -8.36 -2.38 1.04
CA TYR A 108 -7.48 -1.33 1.52
C TYR A 108 -7.15 -1.57 3.00
N ALA A 109 -5.87 -1.51 3.36
CA ALA A 109 -5.43 -1.67 4.74
C ALA A 109 -4.39 -0.60 5.11
N ILE A 110 -4.53 0.00 6.28
CA ILE A 110 -3.52 0.89 6.86
C ILE A 110 -2.75 0.10 7.92
N PHE A 111 -1.43 0.17 7.89
CA PHE A 111 -0.57 -0.55 8.83
C PHE A 111 0.52 0.34 9.42
N ASN A 112 1.08 -0.10 10.55
CA ASN A 112 2.31 0.43 11.13
C ASN A 112 3.03 -0.70 11.89
N PHE A 113 4.31 -0.94 11.60
CA PHE A 113 5.14 -1.92 12.30
C PHE A 113 6.60 -1.43 12.39
N ALA A 114 7.37 -2.01 13.31
CA ALA A 114 8.77 -1.70 13.50
C ALA A 114 9.67 -2.89 13.10
N THR A 115 10.78 -2.61 12.42
CA THR A 115 11.81 -3.61 12.06
C THR A 115 13.00 -3.63 13.01
N LYS A 116 13.10 -2.64 13.93
CA LYS A 116 14.19 -2.50 14.90
C LYS A 116 13.69 -2.59 16.34
N ALA A 117 12.89 -1.62 16.77
CA ALA A 117 12.38 -1.56 18.14
C ALA A 117 10.99 -0.89 18.17
N LEU A 118 10.17 -1.27 19.14
CA LEU A 118 8.87 -0.66 19.39
C LEU A 118 9.03 0.77 19.96
N GLY A 119 7.95 1.56 19.91
CA GLY A 119 7.86 2.90 20.51
C GLY A 119 7.53 4.01 19.51
N GLY A 120 7.74 3.75 18.22
CA GLY A 120 7.28 4.62 17.15
C GLY A 120 5.76 4.57 16.95
N ASN A 121 5.19 5.68 16.51
CA ASN A 121 3.77 5.79 16.16
C ASN A 121 3.56 6.72 14.95
N VAL A 122 2.34 6.68 14.43
CA VAL A 122 1.84 7.47 13.30
C VAL A 122 0.43 7.94 13.61
N GLN A 123 0.05 9.09 13.04
CA GLN A 123 -1.33 9.59 13.11
C GLN A 123 -1.98 9.42 11.74
N VAL A 124 -3.12 8.72 11.71
CA VAL A 124 -3.99 8.67 10.52
C VAL A 124 -5.02 9.78 10.67
N GLU A 125 -4.88 10.84 9.88
CA GLU A 125 -5.78 12.00 9.97
C GLU A 125 -7.16 11.71 9.38
N SER A 126 -7.21 10.97 8.26
CA SER A 126 -8.47 10.58 7.61
C SER A 126 -8.28 9.40 6.68
N PHE A 127 -9.38 8.72 6.37
CA PHE A 127 -9.48 7.75 5.29
C PHE A 127 -10.75 8.01 4.51
N THR A 128 -10.62 8.20 3.19
CA THR A 128 -11.75 8.45 2.29
C THR A 128 -11.69 7.47 1.14
N VAL A 129 -12.85 6.91 0.78
CA VAL A 129 -13.00 6.11 -0.43
C VAL A 129 -13.86 6.89 -1.39
N ASN A 130 -13.31 7.21 -2.56
CA ASN A 130 -14.10 7.62 -3.70
C ASN A 130 -14.27 6.37 -4.57
N ALA A 131 -15.41 5.71 -4.43
CA ALA A 131 -15.83 4.76 -5.43
C ALA A 131 -16.45 5.59 -6.56
N PRO A 132 -15.89 5.59 -7.78
CA PRO A 132 -16.71 5.85 -8.94
C PRO A 132 -17.71 4.70 -8.94
N GLY A 133 -18.85 4.93 -8.29
CA GLY A 133 -19.92 3.94 -8.26
C GLY A 133 -20.18 3.55 -9.71
N LEU A 134 -20.58 2.29 -9.90
CA LEU A 134 -21.60 2.06 -10.89
C LEU A 134 -22.62 3.19 -10.71
N THR A 135 -22.63 4.14 -11.63
CA THR A 135 -23.85 4.88 -11.90
C THR A 135 -24.89 3.79 -12.03
N THR A 136 -25.81 3.74 -11.08
CA THR A 136 -27.10 3.11 -11.29
C THR A 136 -27.65 3.73 -12.56
N SER A 137 -27.46 3.05 -13.68
CA SER A 137 -27.97 3.47 -14.98
C SER A 137 -28.41 2.21 -15.71
N GLY A 138 -29.73 2.02 -15.72
CA GLY A 138 -30.47 1.31 -16.76
C GLY A 138 -30.53 -0.19 -16.60
#